data_AF-A0A3A8Y699-F1
#
_entry.id   AF-A0A3A8Y699-F1
#
_cell.length_a   1.000
_cell.length_b   1.000
_cell.length_c   1.000
_cell.angle_alpha   90.00
_cell.angle_beta   90.00
_cell.angle_gamma   90.00
#
_symmetry.space_group_name_H-M   'P 1'
#
loop_
_entity.id
_entity.type
_entity.pdbx_description
1 polymer ?
#
loop_
_entity_poly.entity_id
_entity_poly.type
_entity_poly.pdbx_seq_one_letter_code
_entity_poly.pdbx_strand_id
1 'polypeptide(L)'
;MKIRKLFQRAAAFALAAVTALSAVPATTAFAAGDIGTISFTHTYDGAGNAIRYNSSANIGGHTAGGTGEYKYRMYVDGETAFCLQPGVPLKTGNTLAKASSNTWNALSADQKKAVGLALLYGYQGNSGNLSGSDDEKWLATQTLVWEFVVGCRQAASPYSQTSTTVYSLHFGSNYANSGARTAYDQIVSFMTRHSTIPSFMSAGKKDITKELAYKDGKYSLTLTDKNNSLSEYSFTSSDSSVKVSKSGNKLTITSKKAIDGKARITATRNNTPTVSSGAKMIAYGDPNLQDVITGVENVDTMTAYINVETPTGTVALKKTSEDGVVGGISFTIKGDGFNKTVKTDKDGNITVEGLFPGTYTVTEQSIDRYEPQKTQTVTIIGGKTSTVTFSNTLKRGSLEVVKTSEDNLVEGVKFHLYGTSLSGLAVDEYAVTNAKGVAKLENVLISGSTPYTLEEVDTAIRYVVPASQTAPIEWKKVTKRSFTNILKKF
;
A
#
# COMPACT_ATOMS: atom_id res chain seq x y z
N MET A 1 35.07 -77.69 -57.28
CA MET A 1 33.94 -77.27 -56.42
C MET A 1 34.13 -77.67 -54.94
N LYS A 2 35.27 -77.35 -54.30
CA LYS A 2 35.52 -77.64 -52.86
C LYS A 2 36.07 -76.44 -52.05
N ILE A 3 36.61 -75.41 -52.71
CA ILE A 3 37.22 -74.25 -52.04
C ILE A 3 36.18 -73.19 -51.61
N ARG A 4 35.08 -73.00 -52.37
CA ARG A 4 34.00 -72.05 -52.02
C ARG A 4 33.21 -72.42 -50.75
N LYS A 5 33.05 -73.71 -50.44
CA LYS A 5 32.33 -74.17 -49.23
C LYS A 5 33.15 -74.01 -47.94
N LEU A 6 34.48 -74.01 -48.03
CA LEU A 6 35.36 -73.83 -46.86
C LEU A 6 35.35 -72.35 -46.41
N PHE A 7 35.40 -71.41 -47.36
CA PHE A 7 35.34 -69.97 -47.07
C PHE A 7 33.99 -69.52 -46.50
N GLN A 8 32.87 -70.09 -46.96
CA GLN A 8 31.55 -69.80 -46.40
C GLN A 8 31.39 -70.31 -44.96
N ARG A 9 32.02 -71.45 -44.61
CA ARG A 9 31.98 -72.00 -43.24
C ARG A 9 32.91 -71.25 -42.29
N ALA A 10 34.07 -70.79 -42.76
CA ALA A 10 34.98 -69.95 -41.98
C ALA A 10 34.41 -68.55 -41.72
N ALA A 11 33.77 -67.94 -42.73
CA ALA A 11 33.08 -66.66 -42.57
C ALA A 11 31.88 -66.75 -41.61
N ALA A 12 31.11 -67.84 -41.65
CA ALA A 12 30.01 -68.07 -40.72
C ALA A 12 30.49 -68.30 -39.26
N PHE A 13 31.62 -68.99 -39.06
CA PHE A 13 32.21 -69.15 -37.73
C PHE A 13 32.79 -67.85 -37.17
N ALA A 14 33.42 -67.03 -38.02
CA ALA A 14 33.92 -65.72 -37.62
C ALA A 14 32.77 -64.75 -37.27
N LEU A 15 31.66 -64.78 -38.01
CA LEU A 15 30.48 -63.95 -37.72
C LEU A 15 29.76 -64.40 -36.44
N ALA A 16 29.68 -65.72 -36.20
CA ALA A 16 29.09 -66.29 -34.98
C ALA A 16 29.93 -65.99 -33.72
N ALA A 17 31.26 -66.01 -33.84
CA ALA A 17 32.17 -65.63 -32.75
C ALA A 17 32.10 -64.13 -32.41
N VAL A 18 31.88 -63.26 -33.41
CA VAL A 18 31.67 -61.82 -33.20
C VAL A 18 30.32 -61.52 -32.53
N THR A 19 29.27 -62.30 -32.82
CA THR A 19 27.97 -62.18 -32.11
C THR A 19 27.96 -62.79 -30.70
N ALA A 20 28.87 -63.73 -30.39
CA ALA A 20 29.02 -64.27 -29.04
C ALA A 20 29.84 -63.34 -28.12
N LEU A 21 30.78 -62.56 -28.69
CA LEU A 21 31.52 -61.52 -27.96
C LEU A 21 30.71 -60.23 -27.71
N SER A 22 29.57 -60.05 -28.37
CA SER A 22 28.66 -58.91 -28.13
C SER A 22 27.66 -59.13 -26.98
N ALA A 23 27.78 -60.24 -26.26
CA ALA A 23 27.00 -60.53 -25.04
C ALA A 23 27.78 -60.23 -23.75
N VAL A 24 28.74 -59.30 -23.81
CA VAL A 24 29.21 -58.59 -22.62
C VAL A 24 28.09 -57.60 -22.25
N PRO A 25 27.67 -57.47 -20.98
CA PRO A 25 26.73 -56.42 -20.61
C PRO A 25 27.29 -55.11 -21.13
N ALA A 26 26.51 -54.37 -21.91
CA ALA A 26 26.88 -53.04 -22.31
C ALA A 26 27.10 -52.23 -21.02
N THR A 27 28.36 -52.10 -20.60
CA THR A 27 28.73 -51.00 -19.72
C THR A 27 28.37 -49.77 -20.51
N THR A 28 27.33 -49.08 -20.07
CA THR A 28 26.95 -47.79 -20.61
C THR A 28 28.19 -46.92 -20.52
N ALA A 29 28.86 -46.73 -21.66
CA ALA A 29 30.00 -45.85 -21.77
C ALA A 29 29.44 -44.42 -21.71
N PHE A 30 29.38 -43.88 -20.50
CA PHE A 30 29.12 -42.46 -20.31
C PHE A 30 30.28 -41.66 -20.89
N ALA A 31 29.99 -40.52 -21.51
CA ALA A 31 31.04 -39.63 -21.99
C ALA A 31 31.85 -39.11 -20.79
N ALA A 32 33.15 -38.88 -20.98
CA ALA A 32 34.00 -38.25 -19.98
C ALA A 32 33.45 -36.84 -19.66
N GLY A 33 32.75 -36.70 -18.54
CA GLY A 33 31.98 -35.50 -18.16
C GLY A 33 30.60 -35.80 -17.55
N ASP A 34 30.08 -37.02 -17.77
CA ASP A 34 28.77 -37.47 -17.27
C ASP A 34 28.86 -38.38 -16.04
N ILE A 35 30.06 -38.61 -15.53
CA ILE A 35 30.32 -39.40 -14.32
C ILE A 35 31.08 -38.52 -13.32
N GLY A 36 30.62 -38.50 -12.07
CA GLY A 36 31.34 -37.90 -10.96
C GLY A 36 31.95 -38.94 -10.03
N THR A 37 33.18 -38.70 -9.56
CA THR A 37 33.90 -39.59 -8.64
C THR A 37 33.75 -39.12 -7.20
N ILE A 38 33.39 -40.07 -6.33
CA ILE A 38 33.11 -39.80 -4.92
C ILE A 38 34.37 -39.91 -4.08
N SER A 39 34.53 -38.95 -3.16
CA SER A 39 35.50 -39.03 -2.07
C SER A 39 34.89 -38.59 -0.75
N PHE A 40 35.49 -39.03 0.35
CA PHE A 40 35.06 -38.70 1.70
C PHE A 40 36.23 -38.17 2.54
N THR A 41 35.95 -37.21 3.43
CA THR A 41 36.88 -36.75 4.46
C THR A 41 36.24 -36.86 5.84
N HIS A 42 37.08 -37.05 6.87
CA HIS A 42 36.62 -36.92 8.25
C HIS A 42 36.10 -35.50 8.50
N THR A 43 35.06 -35.39 9.33
CA THR A 43 34.52 -34.11 9.78
C THR A 43 34.94 -33.78 11.20
N TYR A 44 35.27 -32.52 11.46
CA TYR A 44 35.73 -32.06 12.78
C TYR A 44 34.93 -30.86 13.30
N ASP A 45 34.64 -30.86 14.60
CA ASP A 45 34.03 -29.72 15.28
C ASP A 45 35.04 -28.55 15.45
N GLY A 46 34.57 -27.41 15.94
CA GLY A 46 35.42 -26.23 16.18
C GLY A 46 36.55 -26.46 17.19
N ALA A 47 36.52 -27.54 17.98
CA ALA A 47 37.56 -27.93 18.92
C ALA A 47 38.51 -29.01 18.37
N GLY A 48 38.31 -29.45 17.13
CA GLY A 48 39.11 -30.49 16.47
C GLY A 48 38.70 -31.92 16.83
N ASN A 49 37.56 -32.13 17.50
CA ASN A 49 37.05 -33.48 17.74
C ASN A 49 36.32 -34.00 16.51
N ALA A 50 36.49 -35.29 16.22
CA ALA A 50 35.75 -35.93 15.13
C ALA A 50 34.25 -35.94 15.44
N ILE A 51 33.44 -35.45 14.49
CA ILE A 51 31.98 -35.45 14.61
C ILE A 51 31.46 -36.89 14.43
N ARG A 52 30.50 -37.27 15.27
CA ARG A 52 29.93 -38.63 15.31
C ARG A 52 28.40 -38.61 15.25
N TYR A 53 27.84 -39.70 14.74
CA TYR A 53 26.40 -39.94 14.82
C TYR A 53 25.96 -40.17 16.27
N ASN A 54 24.81 -39.59 16.61
CA ASN A 54 24.21 -39.71 17.93
C ASN A 54 23.38 -40.98 18.10
N SER A 55 22.83 -41.51 17.02
CA SER A 55 22.01 -42.72 17.02
C SER A 55 22.03 -43.42 15.66
N SER A 56 21.11 -44.37 15.46
CA SER A 56 20.79 -44.96 14.17
C SER A 56 19.29 -44.82 13.89
N ALA A 57 18.88 -44.84 12.62
CA ALA A 57 17.48 -44.97 12.25
C ALA A 57 17.30 -45.82 10.99
N ASN A 58 16.18 -46.54 10.89
CA ASN A 58 15.78 -47.19 9.64
C ASN A 58 14.98 -46.18 8.81
N ILE A 59 15.52 -45.82 7.64
CA ILE A 59 14.94 -44.84 6.72
C ILE A 59 14.89 -45.49 5.34
N GLY A 60 13.67 -45.67 4.80
CA GLY A 60 13.49 -46.28 3.48
C GLY A 60 14.03 -47.72 3.37
N GLY A 61 14.07 -48.48 4.47
CA GLY A 61 14.61 -49.85 4.49
C GLY A 61 16.12 -49.92 4.74
N HIS A 62 16.80 -48.79 4.87
CA HIS A 62 18.24 -48.72 5.13
C HIS A 62 18.53 -48.21 6.54
N THR A 63 19.57 -48.74 7.18
CA THR A 63 20.05 -48.24 8.48
C THR A 63 20.99 -47.07 8.25
N ALA A 64 20.54 -45.86 8.57
CA ALA A 64 21.37 -44.67 8.58
C ALA A 64 22.01 -44.47 9.96
N GLY A 65 23.25 -43.97 9.99
CA GLY A 65 23.97 -43.63 11.22
C GLY A 65 24.64 -44.82 11.91
N GLY A 66 24.66 -44.80 13.24
CA GLY A 66 25.46 -45.69 14.09
C GLY A 66 25.95 -44.93 15.30
N THR A 67 25.48 -45.23 16.51
CA THR A 67 25.93 -44.48 17.71
C THR A 67 27.44 -44.54 17.84
N GLY A 68 28.08 -43.37 17.75
CA GLY A 68 29.54 -43.23 17.83
C GLY A 68 30.29 -43.44 16.53
N GLU A 69 29.61 -43.85 15.46
CA GLU A 69 30.23 -43.92 14.13
C GLU A 69 30.60 -42.51 13.64
N TYR A 70 31.72 -42.42 12.93
CA TYR A 70 32.23 -41.16 12.41
C TYR A 70 31.31 -40.61 11.31
N LYS A 71 31.09 -39.30 11.33
CA LYS A 71 30.50 -38.59 10.20
C LYS A 71 31.62 -38.26 9.20
N TYR A 72 31.28 -38.43 7.92
CA TYR A 72 32.16 -38.10 6.82
C TYR A 72 31.47 -37.09 5.91
N ARG A 73 32.24 -36.12 5.45
CA ARG A 73 31.83 -35.19 4.41
C ARG A 73 32.11 -35.80 3.06
N MET A 74 31.17 -35.62 2.15
CA MET A 74 31.24 -36.20 0.81
C MET A 74 31.52 -35.14 -0.25
N TYR A 75 32.23 -35.56 -1.28
CA TYR A 75 32.54 -34.74 -2.44
C TYR A 75 32.26 -35.53 -3.71
N VAL A 76 31.92 -34.80 -4.77
CA VAL A 76 31.85 -35.33 -6.15
C VAL A 76 32.79 -34.49 -7.00
N ASP A 77 33.80 -35.11 -7.59
CA ASP A 77 34.85 -34.44 -8.37
C ASP A 77 35.56 -33.30 -7.59
N GLY A 78 35.67 -33.43 -6.27
CA GLY A 78 36.26 -32.43 -5.38
C GLY A 78 35.29 -31.33 -4.91
N GLU A 79 34.10 -31.24 -5.49
CA GLU A 79 33.05 -30.30 -5.06
C GLU A 79 32.26 -30.87 -3.88
N THR A 80 31.88 -30.01 -2.93
CA THR A 80 31.11 -30.44 -1.74
C THR A 80 29.75 -30.98 -2.15
N ALA A 81 29.40 -32.17 -1.67
CA ALA A 81 28.14 -32.84 -1.97
C ALA A 81 27.35 -33.16 -0.69
N PHE A 82 26.07 -33.46 -0.87
CA PHE A 82 25.11 -33.82 0.17
C PHE A 82 24.35 -35.08 -0.23
N CYS A 83 24.19 -35.99 0.71
CA CYS A 83 23.47 -37.24 0.53
C CYS A 83 21.96 -36.97 0.39
N LEU A 84 21.33 -37.65 -0.57
CA LEU A 84 19.89 -37.67 -0.76
C LEU A 84 19.22 -38.95 -0.23
N GLN A 85 19.97 -40.03 -0.01
CA GLN A 85 19.42 -41.32 0.45
C GLN A 85 20.07 -41.78 1.76
N PRO A 86 19.54 -41.40 2.93
CA PRO A 86 20.13 -41.78 4.21
C PRO A 86 20.25 -43.30 4.37
N GLY A 87 21.46 -43.79 4.66
CA GLY A 87 21.72 -45.21 4.94
C GLY A 87 22.03 -46.09 3.71
N VAL A 88 21.91 -45.56 2.49
CA VAL A 88 22.36 -46.26 1.27
C VAL A 88 23.89 -46.20 1.20
N PRO A 89 24.59 -47.31 0.88
CA PRO A 89 26.05 -47.33 0.89
C PRO A 89 26.67 -46.47 -0.21
N LEU A 90 27.77 -45.80 0.13
CA LEU A 90 28.64 -45.07 -0.80
C LEU A 90 30.06 -45.02 -0.21
N LYS A 91 31.09 -45.21 -1.03
CA LYS A 91 32.50 -45.19 -0.60
C LYS A 91 33.37 -44.38 -1.55
N THR A 92 34.54 -43.96 -1.06
CA THR A 92 35.57 -43.31 -1.89
C THR A 92 35.92 -44.18 -3.10
N GLY A 93 36.02 -43.56 -4.27
CA GLY A 93 36.27 -44.22 -5.55
C GLY A 93 35.02 -44.75 -6.25
N ASN A 94 33.83 -44.67 -5.63
CA ASN A 94 32.59 -44.88 -6.36
C ASN A 94 32.35 -43.78 -7.40
N THR A 95 31.62 -44.12 -8.43
CA THR A 95 31.26 -43.23 -9.53
C THR A 95 29.75 -43.14 -9.63
N LEU A 96 29.21 -41.95 -9.80
CA LEU A 96 27.78 -41.71 -9.98
C LEU A 96 27.52 -40.99 -11.31
N ALA A 97 26.43 -41.31 -11.98
CA ALA A 97 26.04 -40.62 -13.20
C ALA A 97 25.47 -39.23 -12.87
N LYS A 98 25.98 -38.20 -13.56
CA LYS A 98 25.57 -36.80 -13.45
C LYS A 98 24.11 -36.63 -13.89
N ALA A 99 23.38 -35.76 -13.20
CA ALA A 99 21.96 -35.45 -13.49
C ALA A 99 21.04 -36.68 -13.56
N SER A 100 21.40 -37.77 -12.87
CA SER A 100 20.76 -39.09 -12.98
C SER A 100 20.21 -39.61 -11.65
N SER A 101 20.05 -38.75 -10.64
CA SER A 101 19.47 -39.12 -9.35
C SER A 101 17.96 -39.41 -9.46
N ASN A 102 17.58 -40.67 -9.26
CA ASN A 102 16.18 -41.07 -9.16
C ASN A 102 15.51 -40.48 -7.92
N THR A 103 16.26 -40.36 -6.82
CA THR A 103 15.76 -39.79 -5.56
C THR A 103 15.38 -38.34 -5.72
N TRP A 104 16.28 -37.53 -6.29
CA TRP A 104 16.01 -36.13 -6.57
C TRP A 104 14.81 -35.99 -7.49
N ASN A 105 14.75 -36.78 -8.56
CA ASN A 105 13.68 -36.71 -9.55
C ASN A 105 12.30 -37.01 -8.94
N ALA A 106 12.24 -37.94 -7.99
CA ALA A 106 11.01 -38.32 -7.27
C ALA A 106 10.52 -37.28 -6.26
N LEU A 107 11.33 -36.31 -5.83
CA LEU A 107 10.91 -35.26 -4.90
C LEU A 107 9.83 -34.35 -5.52
N SER A 108 8.90 -33.92 -4.68
CA SER A 108 7.93 -32.90 -5.07
C SER A 108 8.62 -31.57 -5.39
N ALA A 109 7.93 -30.69 -6.14
CA ALA A 109 8.45 -29.37 -6.45
C ALA A 109 8.75 -28.55 -5.18
N ASP A 110 7.92 -28.68 -4.15
CA ASP A 110 8.11 -27.99 -2.87
C ASP A 110 9.31 -28.57 -2.10
N GLN A 111 9.50 -29.90 -2.11
CA GLN A 111 10.69 -30.52 -1.50
C GLN A 111 11.98 -30.06 -2.20
N LYS A 112 12.00 -30.02 -3.54
CA LYS A 112 13.15 -29.51 -4.31
C LYS A 112 13.46 -28.05 -3.95
N LYS A 113 12.43 -27.21 -3.86
CA LYS A 113 12.57 -25.81 -3.42
C LYS A 113 13.11 -25.71 -1.99
N ALA A 114 12.59 -26.50 -1.07
CA ALA A 114 13.02 -26.50 0.32
C ALA A 114 14.49 -26.96 0.47
N VAL A 115 14.90 -27.99 -0.28
CA VAL A 115 16.31 -28.42 -0.35
C VAL A 115 17.20 -27.32 -0.93
N GLY A 116 16.80 -26.69 -2.05
CA GLY A 116 17.55 -25.58 -2.63
C GLY A 116 17.68 -24.39 -1.66
N LEU A 117 16.60 -24.06 -0.94
CA LEU A 117 16.60 -23.01 0.07
C LEU A 117 17.51 -23.35 1.27
N ALA A 118 17.53 -24.62 1.70
CA ALA A 118 18.43 -25.10 2.74
C ALA A 118 19.91 -25.04 2.31
N LEU A 119 20.21 -25.37 1.05
CA LEU A 119 21.56 -25.25 0.50
C LEU A 119 22.00 -23.79 0.39
N LEU A 120 21.09 -22.90 -0.03
CA LEU A 120 21.35 -21.46 -0.17
C LEU A 120 21.56 -20.76 1.17
N TYR A 121 20.68 -20.97 2.16
CA TYR A 121 20.86 -20.41 3.51
C TYR A 121 21.86 -21.18 4.37
N GLY A 122 22.17 -22.39 3.95
CA GLY A 122 23.16 -23.28 4.55
C GLY A 122 24.55 -23.09 3.96
N TYR A 123 25.25 -24.21 3.88
CA TYR A 123 26.67 -24.28 3.57
C TYR A 123 27.02 -23.67 2.20
N GLN A 124 26.26 -23.98 1.15
CA GLN A 124 26.66 -23.65 -0.22
C GLN A 124 26.52 -22.15 -0.54
N GLY A 125 25.47 -21.49 -0.03
CA GLY A 125 25.19 -20.09 -0.38
C GLY A 125 25.49 -19.07 0.71
N ASN A 126 25.62 -19.49 1.97
CA ASN A 126 25.61 -18.55 3.11
C ASN A 126 26.51 -19.00 4.28
N SER A 127 27.47 -19.90 4.04
CA SER A 127 28.39 -20.41 5.07
C SER A 127 29.13 -19.32 5.84
N GLY A 128 29.47 -18.20 5.20
CA GLY A 128 30.14 -17.06 5.83
C GLY A 128 29.32 -16.38 6.94
N ASN A 129 27.99 -16.55 6.94
CA ASN A 129 27.09 -15.98 7.95
C ASN A 129 26.62 -17.00 8.99
N LEU A 130 27.08 -18.25 8.90
CA LEU A 130 26.79 -19.30 9.88
C LEU A 130 27.92 -19.39 10.92
N SER A 131 27.54 -19.72 12.15
CA SER A 131 28.47 -20.08 13.22
C SER A 131 29.01 -21.51 13.05
N GLY A 132 30.04 -21.87 13.83
CA GLY A 132 30.65 -23.20 13.81
C GLY A 132 31.80 -23.36 12.81
N SER A 133 32.43 -24.53 12.82
CA SER A 133 33.44 -24.95 11.85
C SER A 133 32.82 -25.17 10.46
N ASP A 134 33.68 -25.33 9.46
CA ASP A 134 33.26 -25.63 8.09
C ASP A 134 32.44 -26.93 8.01
N ASP A 135 32.90 -27.99 8.67
CA ASP A 135 32.22 -29.29 8.72
C ASP A 135 30.94 -29.26 9.56
N GLU A 136 30.88 -28.43 10.60
CA GLU A 136 29.65 -28.24 11.39
C GLU A 136 28.54 -27.60 10.56
N LYS A 137 28.87 -26.59 9.75
CA LYS A 137 27.93 -25.96 8.81
C LYS A 137 27.47 -26.93 7.72
N TRP A 138 28.40 -27.76 7.24
CA TRP A 138 28.07 -28.81 6.27
C TRP A 138 27.10 -29.83 6.88
N LEU A 139 27.36 -30.33 8.09
CA LEU A 139 26.48 -31.28 8.77
C LEU A 139 25.10 -30.68 9.07
N ALA A 140 25.05 -29.42 9.50
CA ALA A 140 23.80 -28.69 9.69
C ALA A 140 22.94 -28.70 8.42
N THR A 141 23.56 -28.36 7.28
CA THR A 141 22.91 -28.33 5.98
C THR A 141 22.49 -29.74 5.53
N GLN A 142 23.37 -30.73 5.68
CA GLN A 142 23.08 -32.14 5.38
C GLN A 142 21.88 -32.67 6.17
N THR A 143 21.75 -32.27 7.44
CA THR A 143 20.62 -32.67 8.29
C THR A 143 19.30 -32.15 7.69
N LEU A 144 19.25 -30.89 7.27
CA LEU A 144 18.05 -30.32 6.64
C LEU A 144 17.74 -30.96 5.29
N VAL A 145 18.75 -31.22 4.46
CA VAL A 145 18.57 -31.95 3.18
C VAL A 145 17.87 -33.28 3.44
N TRP A 146 18.35 -34.06 4.41
CA TRP A 146 17.72 -35.33 4.78
C TRP A 146 16.31 -35.14 5.30
N GLU A 147 16.07 -34.17 6.18
CA GLU A 147 14.73 -33.92 6.73
C GLU A 147 13.69 -33.62 5.63
N PHE A 148 14.05 -32.84 4.61
CA PHE A 148 13.16 -32.55 3.49
C PHE A 148 12.97 -33.73 2.55
N VAL A 149 14.06 -34.44 2.23
CA VAL A 149 14.00 -35.59 1.30
C VAL A 149 13.14 -36.71 1.86
N VAL A 150 13.25 -37.00 3.16
CA VAL A 150 12.53 -38.12 3.79
C VAL A 150 11.23 -37.70 4.48
N GLY A 151 10.84 -36.42 4.39
CA GLY A 151 9.59 -35.92 4.95
C GLY A 151 9.57 -35.78 6.48
N CYS A 152 10.73 -35.72 7.15
CA CYS A 152 10.83 -35.35 8.57
C CYS A 152 10.63 -33.85 8.82
N ARG A 153 10.48 -33.05 7.77
CA ARG A 153 10.15 -31.62 7.83
C ARG A 153 9.19 -31.24 6.70
N GLN A 154 8.26 -30.33 7.00
CA GLN A 154 7.36 -29.77 5.99
C GLN A 154 8.14 -28.98 4.95
N ALA A 155 7.85 -29.19 3.66
CA ALA A 155 8.52 -28.47 2.57
C ALA A 155 8.00 -27.04 2.34
N ALA A 156 6.92 -26.64 3.04
CA ALA A 156 6.37 -25.29 3.02
C ALA A 156 6.67 -24.55 4.33
N SER A 157 6.81 -23.22 4.24
CA SER A 157 6.95 -22.35 5.42
C SER A 157 5.80 -22.58 6.42
N PRO A 158 6.05 -22.66 7.74
CA PRO A 158 7.29 -22.30 8.44
C PRO A 158 8.32 -23.43 8.54
N TYR A 159 8.23 -24.44 7.65
CA TYR A 159 9.12 -25.58 7.58
C TYR A 159 9.14 -26.37 8.90
N SER A 160 8.00 -26.60 9.52
CA SER A 160 7.92 -27.28 10.81
C SER A 160 8.49 -28.70 10.73
N GLN A 161 9.29 -29.08 11.73
CA GLN A 161 9.76 -30.45 11.88
C GLN A 161 8.56 -31.36 12.22
N THR A 162 8.38 -32.42 11.44
CA THR A 162 7.30 -33.41 11.61
C THR A 162 7.77 -34.66 12.33
N SER A 163 9.07 -34.96 12.27
CA SER A 163 9.71 -36.05 12.98
C SER A 163 11.14 -35.69 13.37
N THR A 164 11.57 -36.15 14.53
CA THR A 164 12.95 -35.97 15.02
C THR A 164 13.89 -37.05 14.51
N THR A 165 13.45 -38.04 13.71
CA THR A 165 14.27 -39.19 13.29
C THR A 165 15.65 -38.79 12.75
N VAL A 166 15.68 -37.85 11.80
CA VAL A 166 16.93 -37.34 11.21
C VAL A 166 17.67 -36.38 12.15
N TYR A 167 16.93 -35.57 12.91
CA TYR A 167 17.52 -34.64 13.86
C TYR A 167 18.26 -35.35 14.99
N SER A 168 17.63 -36.32 15.65
CA SER A 168 18.22 -37.11 16.75
C SER A 168 19.41 -37.94 16.29
N LEU A 169 19.42 -38.37 15.03
CA LEU A 169 20.55 -39.04 14.37
C LEU A 169 21.84 -38.21 14.43
N HIS A 170 21.74 -36.88 14.25
CA HIS A 170 22.90 -35.99 14.28
C HIS A 170 23.04 -35.21 15.60
N PHE A 171 21.95 -34.93 16.31
CA PHE A 171 21.88 -33.99 17.44
C PHE A 171 21.20 -34.59 18.69
N GLY A 172 21.34 -35.89 18.91
CA GLY A 172 20.99 -36.55 20.18
C GLY A 172 21.85 -36.12 21.38
N SER A 173 21.92 -36.98 22.40
CA SER A 173 22.60 -36.72 23.68
C SER A 173 23.96 -37.41 23.85
N ASN A 174 24.33 -38.32 22.94
CA ASN A 174 25.57 -39.11 23.04
C ASN A 174 26.80 -38.30 22.62
N TYR A 175 26.64 -37.38 21.67
CA TYR A 175 27.69 -36.49 21.17
C TYR A 175 27.13 -35.09 21.00
N ALA A 176 27.85 -34.09 21.52
CA ALA A 176 27.33 -32.72 21.62
C ALA A 176 26.92 -32.14 20.25
N ASN A 177 27.83 -32.24 19.27
CA ASN A 177 27.70 -31.67 17.93
C ASN A 177 27.12 -30.24 17.96
N SER A 178 27.56 -29.45 18.95
CA SER A 178 26.85 -28.23 19.37
C SER A 178 26.96 -27.12 18.33
N GLY A 179 28.13 -26.91 17.71
CA GLY A 179 28.26 -25.91 16.65
C GLY A 179 27.45 -26.26 15.41
N ALA A 180 27.38 -27.55 15.04
CA ALA A 180 26.51 -28.03 13.96
C ALA A 180 25.02 -27.83 14.29
N ARG A 181 24.60 -28.08 15.55
CA ARG A 181 23.22 -27.82 16.00
C ARG A 181 22.88 -26.33 15.95
N THR A 182 23.80 -25.46 16.41
CA THR A 182 23.61 -24.00 16.33
C THR A 182 23.50 -23.52 14.88
N ALA A 183 24.38 -24.00 13.98
CA ALA A 183 24.28 -23.69 12.56
C ALA A 183 22.96 -24.18 11.95
N TYR A 184 22.48 -25.36 12.35
CA TYR A 184 21.19 -25.89 11.92
C TYR A 184 20.02 -24.97 12.34
N ASP A 185 19.99 -24.53 13.60
CA ASP A 185 18.96 -23.62 14.10
C ASP A 185 19.01 -22.26 13.37
N GLN A 186 20.21 -21.76 13.02
CA GLN A 186 20.38 -20.56 12.20
C GLN A 186 19.78 -20.74 10.80
N ILE A 187 20.05 -21.87 10.13
CA ILE A 187 19.52 -22.14 8.79
C ILE A 187 18.00 -22.21 8.83
N VAL A 188 17.41 -22.96 9.79
CA VAL A 188 15.96 -23.03 9.97
C VAL A 188 15.36 -21.63 10.17
N SER A 189 15.98 -20.82 11.04
CA SER A 189 15.56 -19.44 11.27
C SER A 189 15.59 -18.59 10.00
N PHE A 190 16.65 -18.69 9.20
CA PHE A 190 16.77 -17.97 7.94
C PHE A 190 15.74 -18.42 6.90
N MET A 191 15.51 -19.72 6.76
CA MET A 191 14.49 -20.28 5.87
C MET A 191 13.09 -19.80 6.25
N THR A 192 12.75 -19.85 7.55
CA THR A 192 11.45 -19.34 8.03
C THR A 192 11.30 -17.85 7.76
N ARG A 193 12.32 -17.04 8.11
CA ARG A 193 12.31 -15.59 7.87
C ARG A 193 12.23 -15.23 6.38
N HIS A 194 12.79 -16.05 5.49
CA HIS A 194 12.71 -15.84 4.04
C HIS A 194 11.26 -15.69 3.55
N SER A 195 10.34 -16.46 4.15
CA SER A 195 8.93 -16.47 3.76
C SER A 195 8.06 -15.52 4.60
N THR A 196 8.63 -14.86 5.60
CA THR A 196 7.90 -13.94 6.47
C THR A 196 7.82 -12.55 5.81
N ILE A 197 6.60 -12.10 5.55
CA ILE A 197 6.31 -10.75 5.05
C ILE A 197 5.76 -9.84 6.16
N PRO A 198 5.85 -8.51 6.03
CA PRO A 198 5.24 -7.61 6.99
C PRO A 198 3.74 -7.87 7.13
N SER A 199 3.22 -7.88 8.36
CA SER A 199 1.88 -8.39 8.69
C SER A 199 0.71 -7.62 8.05
N PHE A 200 0.99 -6.47 7.43
CA PHE A 200 0.00 -5.63 6.74
C PHE A 200 0.11 -5.69 5.22
N MET A 201 0.99 -6.54 4.66
CA MET A 201 1.20 -6.72 3.23
C MET A 201 0.74 -8.11 2.77
N SER A 202 0.64 -8.31 1.44
CA SER A 202 0.32 -9.59 0.81
C SER A 202 1.35 -9.96 -0.26
N ALA A 203 1.47 -11.26 -0.58
CA ALA A 203 2.19 -11.72 -1.77
C ALA A 203 1.48 -11.32 -3.07
N GLY A 204 0.15 -11.15 -3.05
CA GLY A 204 -0.64 -10.71 -4.21
C GLY A 204 -0.68 -9.18 -4.35
N LYS A 205 -0.46 -8.70 -5.58
CA LYS A 205 -0.36 -7.26 -5.89
C LYS A 205 -1.66 -6.48 -5.69
N LYS A 206 -2.82 -7.14 -5.61
CA LYS A 206 -4.16 -6.51 -5.59
C LYS A 206 -4.94 -6.77 -4.30
N ASP A 207 -4.40 -7.59 -3.40
CA ASP A 207 -5.18 -8.18 -2.30
C ASP A 207 -5.49 -7.17 -1.20
N ILE A 208 -4.62 -6.18 -1.00
CA ILE A 208 -4.73 -5.22 0.10
C ILE A 208 -4.68 -3.80 -0.46
N THR A 209 -5.66 -2.99 -0.07
CA THR A 209 -5.67 -1.53 -0.26
C THR A 209 -5.95 -0.86 1.09
N LYS A 210 -5.26 0.25 1.38
CA LYS A 210 -5.47 1.07 2.58
C LYS A 210 -5.60 2.54 2.22
N GLU A 211 -6.40 3.26 2.99
CA GLU A 211 -6.65 4.67 2.76
C GLU A 211 -5.64 5.53 3.53
N LEU A 212 -5.13 6.58 2.88
CA LEU A 212 -4.37 7.62 3.56
C LEU A 212 -5.33 8.59 4.24
N ALA A 213 -5.03 8.93 5.51
CA ALA A 213 -5.74 9.99 6.22
C ALA A 213 -5.16 11.35 5.85
N TYR A 214 -6.03 12.34 5.60
CA TYR A 214 -5.63 13.73 5.41
C TYR A 214 -5.65 14.48 6.74
N LYS A 215 -4.51 15.09 7.08
CA LYS A 215 -4.37 15.95 8.26
C LYS A 215 -3.32 17.02 7.98
N ASP A 216 -3.60 18.26 8.33
CA ASP A 216 -2.65 19.39 8.27
C ASP A 216 -1.96 19.55 6.90
N GLY A 217 -2.71 19.41 5.79
CA GLY A 217 -2.16 19.54 4.43
C GLY A 217 -1.37 18.33 3.93
N LYS A 218 -1.41 17.21 4.66
CA LYS A 218 -0.63 16.01 4.35
C LYS A 218 -1.48 14.75 4.40
N TYR A 219 -1.27 13.86 3.44
CA TYR A 219 -1.83 12.53 3.42
C TYR A 219 -0.86 11.57 4.11
N SER A 220 -1.33 10.78 5.07
CA SER A 220 -0.47 9.87 5.82
C SER A 220 -1.16 8.61 6.31
N LEU A 221 -0.38 7.54 6.43
CA LEU A 221 -0.74 6.27 7.02
C LEU A 221 0.48 5.71 7.75
N THR A 222 0.29 5.20 8.96
CA THR A 222 1.34 4.49 9.71
C THR A 222 0.86 3.09 10.02
N LEU A 223 1.64 2.09 9.61
CA LEU A 223 1.35 0.68 9.80
C LEU A 223 2.41 0.05 10.70
N THR A 224 1.98 -0.76 11.66
CA THR A 224 2.87 -1.51 12.55
C THR A 224 2.94 -2.95 12.07
N ASP A 225 4.14 -3.48 11.83
CA ASP A 225 4.32 -4.87 11.45
C ASP A 225 4.31 -5.75 12.71
N LYS A 226 3.43 -6.73 12.79
CA LYS A 226 3.38 -7.67 13.93
C LYS A 226 4.38 -8.82 13.80
N ASN A 227 4.95 -9.03 12.61
CA ASN A 227 5.90 -10.09 12.31
C ASN A 227 7.37 -9.68 12.54
N ASN A 228 7.64 -8.42 12.90
CA ASN A 228 8.99 -7.87 13.12
C ASN A 228 9.95 -8.08 11.94
N SER A 229 9.43 -8.03 10.71
CA SER A 229 10.16 -8.34 9.47
C SER A 229 10.61 -7.08 8.70
N LEU A 230 10.14 -5.89 9.06
CA LEU A 230 10.40 -4.64 8.29
C LEU A 230 11.89 -4.29 8.07
N SER A 231 12.78 -4.70 8.98
CA SER A 231 14.22 -4.47 8.83
C SER A 231 14.80 -5.24 7.63
N GLU A 232 14.16 -6.33 7.23
CA GLU A 232 14.61 -7.23 6.16
C GLU A 232 14.17 -6.81 4.76
N TYR A 233 13.34 -5.77 4.64
CA TYR A 233 12.77 -5.32 3.38
C TYR A 233 13.17 -3.88 3.01
N SER A 234 13.45 -3.64 1.73
CA SER A 234 13.46 -2.32 1.12
C SER A 234 12.09 -2.01 0.54
N PHE A 235 11.74 -0.72 0.46
CA PHE A 235 10.40 -0.29 0.05
C PHE A 235 10.50 0.70 -1.10
N THR A 236 9.68 0.47 -2.11
CA THR A 236 9.51 1.37 -3.26
C THR A 236 8.03 1.69 -3.46
N SER A 237 7.75 2.83 -4.09
CA SER A 237 6.40 3.25 -4.47
C SER A 237 6.28 3.30 -5.99
N SER A 238 5.14 2.89 -6.54
CA SER A 238 4.82 3.09 -7.95
C SER A 238 4.47 4.55 -8.30
N ASP A 239 4.21 5.38 -7.27
CA ASP A 239 3.91 6.80 -7.41
C ASP A 239 5.02 7.62 -6.73
N SER A 240 5.67 8.50 -7.50
CA SER A 240 6.76 9.38 -7.06
C SER A 240 6.36 10.40 -5.99
N SER A 241 5.07 10.75 -5.88
CA SER A 241 4.57 11.67 -4.87
C SER A 241 4.46 11.02 -3.48
N VAL A 242 4.43 9.69 -3.44
CA VAL A 242 4.31 8.90 -2.23
C VAL A 242 5.70 8.53 -1.69
N LYS A 243 5.95 8.93 -0.44
CA LYS A 243 7.17 8.63 0.30
C LYS A 243 6.91 7.56 1.34
N VAL A 244 7.86 6.64 1.47
CA VAL A 244 7.83 5.55 2.45
C VAL A 244 9.05 5.67 3.35
N SER A 245 8.83 5.61 4.66
CA SER A 245 9.91 5.65 5.65
C SER A 245 9.66 4.60 6.73
N LYS A 246 10.74 4.01 7.24
CA LYS A 246 10.72 3.02 8.32
C LYS A 246 11.27 3.64 9.60
N SER A 247 10.64 3.32 10.74
CA SER A 247 11.19 3.62 12.06
C SER A 247 10.85 2.50 13.02
N GLY A 248 11.87 1.81 13.52
CA GLY A 248 11.70 0.55 14.24
C GLY A 248 10.86 -0.42 13.42
N ASN A 249 9.74 -0.85 14.00
CA ASN A 249 8.81 -1.78 13.38
C ASN A 249 7.52 -1.12 12.84
N LYS A 250 7.63 0.15 12.45
CA LYS A 250 6.55 0.92 11.81
C LYS A 250 6.96 1.38 10.41
N LEU A 251 6.03 1.29 9.48
CA LEU A 251 6.11 1.84 8.13
C LEU A 251 5.19 3.05 8.03
N THR A 252 5.76 4.21 7.72
CA THR A 252 5.04 5.45 7.52
C THR A 252 5.01 5.77 6.03
N ILE A 253 3.81 5.90 5.47
CA ILE A 253 3.55 6.23 4.07
C ILE A 253 2.93 7.63 4.06
N THR A 254 3.47 8.52 3.22
CA THR A 254 3.01 9.90 3.16
C THR A 254 2.97 10.43 1.73
N SER A 255 2.05 11.35 1.46
CA SER A 255 2.00 12.09 0.20
C SER A 255 1.66 13.56 0.46
N LYS A 256 2.14 14.44 -0.44
CA LYS A 256 1.75 15.86 -0.50
C LYS A 256 0.52 16.10 -1.37
N LYS A 257 0.14 15.12 -2.20
CA LYS A 257 -1.00 15.21 -3.13
C LYS A 257 -1.92 14.00 -2.92
N ALA A 258 -3.19 14.17 -3.24
CA ALA A 258 -4.10 13.04 -3.31
C ALA A 258 -3.59 12.00 -4.31
N ILE A 259 -3.87 10.73 -4.02
CA ILE A 259 -3.61 9.63 -4.95
C ILE A 259 -4.88 9.42 -5.78
N ASP A 260 -4.78 9.70 -7.08
CA ASP A 260 -5.82 9.34 -8.04
C ASP A 260 -5.68 7.85 -8.40
N GLY A 261 -6.70 7.05 -8.05
CA GLY A 261 -6.63 5.60 -8.10
C GLY A 261 -5.79 5.01 -6.95
N LYS A 262 -4.77 4.21 -7.29
CA LYS A 262 -3.98 3.45 -6.30
C LYS A 262 -2.48 3.58 -6.55
N ALA A 263 -1.72 3.84 -5.49
CA ALA A 263 -0.27 3.73 -5.49
C ALA A 263 0.16 2.42 -4.81
N ARG A 264 0.97 1.61 -5.49
CA ARG A 264 1.47 0.36 -4.94
C ARG A 264 2.79 0.58 -4.21
N ILE A 265 2.83 0.17 -2.95
CA ILE A 265 4.07 0.02 -2.21
C ILE A 265 4.56 -1.42 -2.37
N THR A 266 5.80 -1.57 -2.83
CA THR A 266 6.46 -2.87 -3.01
C THR A 266 7.58 -3.01 -1.99
N ALA A 267 7.50 -4.06 -1.17
CA ALA A 267 8.56 -4.49 -0.27
C ALA A 267 9.38 -5.59 -0.96
N THR A 268 10.70 -5.41 -1.05
CA THR A 268 11.63 -6.41 -1.59
C THR A 268 12.62 -6.82 -0.52
N ARG A 269 12.78 -8.12 -0.29
CA ARG A 269 13.71 -8.63 0.72
C ARG A 269 15.16 -8.26 0.37
N ASN A 270 15.92 -7.74 1.33
CA ASN A 270 17.29 -7.25 1.12
C ASN A 270 18.37 -8.33 1.30
N ASN A 271 18.16 -9.23 2.26
CA ASN A 271 19.20 -10.15 2.76
C ASN A 271 18.98 -11.58 2.28
N THR A 272 18.56 -11.76 1.02
CA THR A 272 18.55 -13.08 0.38
C THR A 272 19.98 -13.37 -0.08
N PRO A 273 20.63 -14.48 0.36
CA PRO A 273 21.92 -14.87 -0.14
C PRO A 273 21.87 -15.02 -1.66
N THR A 274 22.95 -14.64 -2.33
CA THR A 274 23.06 -14.75 -3.78
C THR A 274 24.31 -15.52 -4.15
N VAL A 275 24.19 -16.32 -5.20
CA VAL A 275 25.27 -17.08 -5.81
C VAL A 275 25.41 -16.66 -7.27
N SER A 276 26.48 -17.10 -7.94
CA SER A 276 26.70 -16.75 -9.36
C SER A 276 25.50 -17.19 -10.22
N SER A 277 25.19 -16.43 -11.26
CA SER A 277 24.06 -16.73 -12.16
C SER A 277 24.22 -18.06 -12.91
N GLY A 278 25.45 -18.57 -13.01
CA GLY A 278 25.77 -19.87 -13.58
C GLY A 278 25.80 -21.03 -12.56
N ALA A 279 25.63 -20.76 -11.27
CA ALA A 279 25.57 -21.79 -10.24
C ALA A 279 24.31 -22.64 -10.46
N LYS A 280 24.48 -23.96 -10.38
CA LYS A 280 23.40 -24.94 -10.59
C LYS A 280 23.48 -26.02 -9.53
N MET A 281 22.31 -26.55 -9.19
CA MET A 281 22.24 -27.80 -8.43
C MET A 281 22.36 -28.98 -9.39
N ILE A 282 23.21 -29.94 -9.04
CA ILE A 282 23.45 -31.13 -9.85
C ILE A 282 23.28 -32.36 -8.97
N ALA A 283 22.27 -33.17 -9.27
CA ALA A 283 21.98 -34.41 -8.56
C ALA A 283 22.57 -35.61 -9.32
N TYR A 284 23.47 -36.35 -8.66
CA TYR A 284 24.14 -37.52 -9.19
C TYR A 284 23.50 -38.79 -8.63
N GLY A 285 23.42 -39.85 -9.43
CA GLY A 285 22.83 -41.11 -8.98
C GLY A 285 23.35 -42.36 -9.67
N ASP A 286 23.07 -43.50 -9.05
CA ASP A 286 23.30 -44.85 -9.54
C ASP A 286 22.22 -45.78 -8.95
N PRO A 287 21.71 -46.78 -9.68
CA PRO A 287 20.64 -47.66 -9.17
C PRO A 287 20.97 -48.41 -7.87
N ASN A 288 22.24 -48.63 -7.56
CA ASN A 288 22.70 -49.45 -6.45
C ASN A 288 23.48 -48.67 -5.38
N LEU A 289 23.74 -47.38 -5.60
CA LEU A 289 24.53 -46.54 -4.71
C LEU A 289 23.73 -45.32 -4.26
N GLN A 290 24.21 -44.68 -3.21
CA GLN A 290 23.60 -43.46 -2.66
C GLN A 290 23.64 -42.30 -3.66
N ASP A 291 22.48 -41.72 -3.94
CA ASP A 291 22.35 -40.47 -4.67
C ASP A 291 22.89 -39.28 -3.85
N VAL A 292 23.49 -38.31 -4.54
CA VAL A 292 24.00 -37.07 -3.93
C VAL A 292 23.61 -35.84 -4.73
N ILE A 293 23.63 -34.67 -4.10
CA ILE A 293 23.45 -33.37 -4.74
C ILE A 293 24.64 -32.46 -4.41
N THR A 294 25.10 -31.71 -5.41
CA THR A 294 26.12 -30.66 -5.26
C THR A 294 25.64 -29.35 -5.87
N GLY A 295 26.31 -28.25 -5.55
CA GLY A 295 25.97 -26.91 -6.00
C GLY A 295 24.74 -26.32 -5.31
N VAL A 296 24.33 -25.15 -5.78
CA VAL A 296 23.23 -24.35 -5.24
C VAL A 296 22.74 -23.38 -6.30
N GLU A 297 21.50 -22.94 -6.19
CA GLU A 297 20.87 -21.99 -7.11
C GLU A 297 20.35 -20.77 -6.35
N ASN A 298 20.26 -19.64 -7.06
CA ASN A 298 19.52 -18.49 -6.54
C ASN A 298 18.05 -18.86 -6.40
N VAL A 299 17.42 -18.43 -5.31
CA VAL A 299 15.98 -18.54 -5.10
C VAL A 299 15.30 -17.22 -5.40
N ASP A 300 13.99 -17.26 -5.64
CA ASP A 300 13.19 -16.06 -5.84
C ASP A 300 13.28 -15.14 -4.62
N THR A 301 13.56 -13.86 -4.87
CA THR A 301 13.51 -12.84 -3.83
C THR A 301 12.06 -12.62 -3.39
N MET A 302 11.80 -12.78 -2.09
CA MET A 302 10.48 -12.51 -1.53
C MET A 302 10.06 -11.06 -1.75
N THR A 303 8.87 -10.88 -2.34
CA THR A 303 8.24 -9.58 -2.56
C THR A 303 6.86 -9.56 -1.92
N ALA A 304 6.52 -8.41 -1.32
CA ALA A 304 5.21 -8.19 -0.73
C ALA A 304 4.66 -6.82 -1.15
N TYR A 305 3.34 -6.69 -1.14
CA TYR A 305 2.63 -5.57 -1.73
C TYR A 305 1.54 -5.06 -0.78
N ILE A 306 1.34 -3.74 -0.82
CA ILE A 306 0.18 -3.06 -0.28
C ILE A 306 -0.14 -1.88 -1.20
N ASN A 307 -1.40 -1.72 -1.57
CA ASN A 307 -1.85 -0.53 -2.27
C ASN A 307 -2.31 0.53 -1.26
N VAL A 308 -2.07 1.79 -1.59
CA VAL A 308 -2.63 2.92 -0.86
C VAL A 308 -3.43 3.83 -1.80
N GLU A 309 -4.49 4.42 -1.29
CA GLU A 309 -5.37 5.32 -2.03
C GLU A 309 -5.82 6.50 -1.18
N THR A 310 -6.45 7.48 -1.83
CA THR A 310 -7.05 8.63 -1.16
C THR A 310 -8.55 8.63 -1.43
N PRO A 311 -9.39 8.25 -0.45
CA PRO A 311 -10.83 8.24 -0.64
C PRO A 311 -11.36 9.67 -0.80
N THR A 312 -12.24 9.89 -1.78
CA THR A 312 -12.91 11.18 -1.97
C THR A 312 -14.01 11.40 -0.92
N GLY A 313 -14.33 12.66 -0.65
CA GLY A 313 -15.46 13.08 0.18
C GLY A 313 -16.46 13.95 -0.58
N THR A 314 -17.43 14.48 0.17
CA THR A 314 -18.54 15.25 -0.35
C THR A 314 -18.65 16.57 0.41
N VAL A 315 -19.00 17.64 -0.30
CA VAL A 315 -19.48 18.89 0.31
C VAL A 315 -20.98 19.03 0.11
N ALA A 316 -21.69 19.32 1.19
CA ALA A 316 -23.09 19.73 1.19
C ALA A 316 -23.17 21.21 1.58
N LEU A 317 -23.90 22.01 0.82
CA LEU A 317 -24.18 23.41 1.16
C LEU A 317 -25.66 23.59 1.41
N LYS A 318 -26.00 24.34 2.45
CA LYS A 318 -27.37 24.79 2.74
C LYS A 318 -27.45 26.32 2.71
N LYS A 319 -28.38 26.84 1.92
CA LYS A 319 -28.63 28.26 1.73
C LYS A 319 -29.95 28.68 2.37
N THR A 320 -29.91 29.81 3.08
CA THR A 320 -31.07 30.53 3.62
C THR A 320 -31.02 32.01 3.20
N SER A 321 -32.14 32.71 3.25
CA SER A 321 -32.20 34.17 3.06
C SER A 321 -33.39 34.77 3.80
N GLU A 322 -33.31 36.06 4.10
CA GLU A 322 -34.39 36.84 4.74
C GLU A 322 -35.69 36.85 3.93
N ASP A 323 -35.59 36.86 2.59
CA ASP A 323 -36.72 36.89 1.65
C ASP A 323 -37.16 35.50 1.16
N GLY A 324 -36.59 34.42 1.69
CA GLY A 324 -36.91 33.04 1.29
C GLY A 324 -36.38 32.62 -0.09
N VAL A 325 -35.75 33.51 -0.85
CA VAL A 325 -35.18 33.18 -2.17
C VAL A 325 -33.84 32.47 -2.01
N VAL A 326 -33.87 31.15 -2.16
CA VAL A 326 -32.70 30.28 -1.96
C VAL A 326 -32.25 29.52 -3.21
N GLY A 327 -33.06 29.48 -4.27
CA GLY A 327 -32.76 28.74 -5.50
C GLY A 327 -32.03 29.54 -6.58
N GLY A 328 -31.20 28.86 -7.35
CA GLY A 328 -30.45 29.44 -8.47
C GLY A 328 -29.26 30.34 -8.06
N ILE A 329 -28.94 30.39 -6.77
CA ILE A 329 -27.85 31.19 -6.22
C ILE A 329 -26.50 30.52 -6.54
N SER A 330 -25.58 31.28 -7.11
CA SER A 330 -24.31 30.75 -7.64
C SER A 330 -23.20 30.78 -6.58
N PHE A 331 -22.53 29.64 -6.41
CA PHE A 331 -21.39 29.46 -5.52
C PHE A 331 -20.19 28.95 -6.31
N THR A 332 -19.00 29.44 -5.96
CA THR A 332 -17.74 28.92 -6.50
C THR A 332 -16.99 28.18 -5.41
N ILE A 333 -16.62 26.92 -5.69
CA ILE A 333 -15.87 26.04 -4.79
C ILE A 333 -14.45 25.87 -5.36
N LYS A 334 -13.43 26.18 -4.56
CA LYS A 334 -12.01 26.10 -4.98
C LYS A 334 -11.14 25.39 -3.94
N GLY A 335 -10.25 24.52 -4.37
CA GLY A 335 -9.29 23.83 -3.49
C GLY A 335 -8.61 22.66 -4.19
N ASP A 336 -7.36 22.37 -3.86
CA ASP A 336 -6.60 21.22 -4.40
C ASP A 336 -6.71 21.03 -5.95
N GLY A 337 -6.60 22.12 -6.71
CA GLY A 337 -6.73 22.10 -8.18
C GLY A 337 -8.17 22.03 -8.71
N PHE A 338 -9.16 21.85 -7.85
CA PHE A 338 -10.58 21.96 -8.17
C PHE A 338 -11.02 23.43 -8.23
N ASN A 339 -11.83 23.78 -9.23
CA ASN A 339 -12.49 25.07 -9.36
C ASN A 339 -13.79 24.91 -10.14
N LYS A 340 -14.94 24.96 -9.46
CA LYS A 340 -16.25 24.79 -10.10
C LYS A 340 -17.26 25.78 -9.55
N THR A 341 -18.06 26.34 -10.44
CA THR A 341 -19.25 27.11 -10.09
C THR A 341 -20.49 26.22 -10.16
N VAL A 342 -21.31 26.27 -9.12
CA VAL A 342 -22.52 25.48 -8.92
C VAL A 342 -23.65 26.38 -8.47
N LYS A 343 -24.90 25.97 -8.67
CA LYS A 343 -26.08 26.72 -8.27
C LYS A 343 -26.90 25.93 -7.27
N THR A 344 -27.51 26.63 -6.31
CA THR A 344 -28.47 26.03 -5.38
C THR A 344 -29.71 25.52 -6.11
N ASP A 345 -30.24 24.38 -5.65
CA ASP A 345 -31.55 23.89 -6.06
C ASP A 345 -32.69 24.75 -5.49
N LYS A 346 -33.93 24.40 -5.82
CA LYS A 346 -35.14 25.11 -5.34
C LYS A 346 -35.28 25.16 -3.81
N ASP A 347 -34.65 24.23 -3.09
CA ASP A 347 -34.72 24.09 -1.64
C ASP A 347 -33.45 24.67 -0.96
N GLY A 348 -32.58 25.33 -1.73
CA GLY A 348 -31.36 25.98 -1.26
C GLY A 348 -30.19 25.02 -1.01
N ASN A 349 -30.18 23.82 -1.58
CA ASN A 349 -29.11 22.85 -1.37
C ASN A 349 -28.15 22.77 -2.56
N ILE A 350 -26.92 22.36 -2.27
CA ILE A 350 -25.91 21.92 -3.25
C ILE A 350 -25.22 20.68 -2.67
N THR A 351 -24.97 19.69 -3.51
CA THR A 351 -24.12 18.54 -3.18
C THR A 351 -23.04 18.41 -4.26
N VAL A 352 -21.77 18.34 -3.86
CA VAL A 352 -20.65 18.08 -4.75
C VAL A 352 -19.81 16.93 -4.17
N GLU A 353 -19.83 15.81 -4.87
CA GLU A 353 -19.12 14.57 -4.52
C GLU A 353 -17.79 14.47 -5.27
N GLY A 354 -16.98 13.47 -4.90
CA GLY A 354 -15.74 13.14 -5.62
C GLY A 354 -14.60 14.13 -5.35
N LEU A 355 -14.66 14.89 -4.26
CA LEU A 355 -13.61 15.83 -3.88
C LEU A 355 -12.53 15.13 -3.07
N PHE A 356 -11.25 15.27 -3.45
CA PHE A 356 -10.18 14.75 -2.62
C PHE A 356 -10.14 15.47 -1.25
N PRO A 357 -9.78 14.76 -0.17
CA PRO A 357 -9.70 15.34 1.17
C PRO A 357 -8.74 16.53 1.19
N GLY A 358 -9.21 17.67 1.67
CA GLY A 358 -8.49 18.91 1.45
C GLY A 358 -9.22 20.09 2.03
N THR A 359 -8.58 21.24 2.01
CA THR A 359 -9.21 22.51 2.41
C THR A 359 -9.72 23.22 1.18
N TYR A 360 -11.02 23.53 1.15
CA TYR A 360 -11.69 24.21 0.05
C TYR A 360 -12.30 25.51 0.54
N THR A 361 -12.33 26.51 -0.34
CA THR A 361 -13.09 27.73 -0.15
C THR A 361 -14.40 27.65 -0.91
N VAL A 362 -15.44 28.23 -0.30
CA VAL A 362 -16.78 28.34 -0.88
C VAL A 362 -17.16 29.82 -0.85
N THR A 363 -17.44 30.38 -2.02
CA THR A 363 -17.73 31.80 -2.19
C THR A 363 -19.06 31.97 -2.90
N GLU A 364 -20.01 32.65 -2.28
CA GLU A 364 -21.23 33.08 -2.97
C GLU A 364 -20.89 34.20 -3.95
N GLN A 365 -21.45 34.14 -5.16
CA GLN A 365 -21.39 35.27 -6.09
C GLN A 365 -22.27 36.42 -5.58
N SER A 366 -21.77 37.65 -5.68
CA SER A 366 -22.51 38.82 -5.18
C SER A 366 -23.82 39.01 -5.95
N ILE A 367 -24.87 39.38 -5.22
CA ILE A 367 -26.20 39.68 -5.74
C ILE A 367 -26.59 41.05 -5.20
N ASP A 368 -27.06 41.93 -6.08
CA ASP A 368 -27.23 43.36 -5.77
C ASP A 368 -28.11 43.64 -4.56
N ARG A 369 -29.17 42.87 -4.34
CA ARG A 369 -30.09 43.06 -3.21
C ARG A 369 -29.59 42.58 -1.85
N TYR A 370 -28.53 41.75 -1.80
CA TYR A 370 -28.01 41.20 -0.55
C TYR A 370 -26.68 41.82 -0.15
N GLU A 371 -26.41 41.83 1.16
CA GLU A 371 -25.07 42.14 1.65
C GLU A 371 -24.05 41.09 1.16
N PRO A 372 -22.85 41.51 0.70
CA PRO A 372 -21.82 40.58 0.26
C PRO A 372 -21.45 39.56 1.33
N GLN A 373 -21.52 38.27 1.00
CA GLN A 373 -21.13 37.19 1.91
C GLN A 373 -19.61 37.04 1.98
N LYS A 374 -19.11 36.66 3.17
CA LYS A 374 -17.71 36.27 3.33
C LYS A 374 -17.49 34.88 2.73
N THR A 375 -16.31 34.69 2.15
CA THR A 375 -15.86 33.34 1.75
C THR A 375 -15.74 32.45 2.98
N GLN A 376 -16.22 31.22 2.88
CA GLN A 376 -16.10 30.22 3.93
C GLN A 376 -15.09 29.14 3.54
N THR A 377 -14.50 28.49 4.53
CA THR A 377 -13.56 27.39 4.34
C THR A 377 -14.19 26.11 4.88
N VAL A 378 -14.07 25.02 4.12
CA VAL A 378 -14.53 23.69 4.51
C VAL A 378 -13.41 22.67 4.32
N THR A 379 -13.22 21.80 5.30
CA THR A 379 -12.29 20.67 5.19
C THR A 379 -13.06 19.43 4.75
N ILE A 380 -12.67 18.87 3.60
CA ILE A 380 -13.20 17.62 3.09
C ILE A 380 -12.43 16.47 3.70
N ILE A 381 -13.16 15.46 4.17
CA ILE A 381 -12.63 14.23 4.72
C ILE A 381 -13.14 13.09 3.84
N GLY A 382 -12.26 12.15 3.48
CA GLY A 382 -12.61 11.03 2.63
C GLY A 382 -13.72 10.17 3.24
N GLY A 383 -14.66 9.74 2.40
CA GLY A 383 -15.83 8.95 2.79
C GLY A 383 -16.88 9.70 3.63
N LYS A 384 -16.72 11.02 3.85
CA LYS A 384 -17.63 11.82 4.67
C LYS A 384 -18.23 13.00 3.89
N THR A 385 -19.36 13.48 4.39
CA THR A 385 -19.98 14.73 3.95
C THR A 385 -19.63 15.85 4.92
N SER A 386 -19.05 16.94 4.41
CA SER A 386 -18.83 18.16 5.15
C SER A 386 -19.89 19.19 4.77
N THR A 387 -20.51 19.83 5.76
CA THR A 387 -21.59 20.80 5.55
C THR A 387 -21.10 22.24 5.70
N VAL A 388 -21.53 23.12 4.81
CA VAL A 388 -21.35 24.58 4.90
C VAL A 388 -22.70 25.29 4.77
N THR A 389 -22.89 26.39 5.48
CA THR A 389 -24.16 27.13 5.48
C THR A 389 -23.97 28.58 5.11
N PHE A 390 -24.85 29.13 4.28
CA PHE A 390 -24.85 30.56 3.92
C PHE A 390 -26.22 31.15 4.20
N SER A 391 -26.26 32.39 4.69
CA SER A 391 -27.51 33.11 4.96
C SER A 391 -27.42 34.55 4.47
N ASN A 392 -28.32 34.94 3.57
CA ASN A 392 -28.29 36.29 3.00
C ASN A 392 -29.23 37.25 3.74
N THR A 393 -28.71 38.46 3.96
CA THR A 393 -29.43 39.60 4.54
C THR A 393 -29.65 40.64 3.46
N LEU A 394 -30.83 41.24 3.43
CA LEU A 394 -31.15 42.31 2.47
C LEU A 394 -30.40 43.60 2.79
N LYS A 395 -29.96 44.31 1.74
CA LYS A 395 -29.33 45.62 1.90
C LYS A 395 -30.33 46.67 2.37
N ARG A 396 -29.93 47.47 3.35
CA ARG A 396 -30.72 48.56 3.92
C ARG A 396 -29.95 49.88 3.97
N GLY A 397 -30.70 50.98 3.94
CA GLY A 397 -30.23 52.35 4.10
C GLY A 397 -31.16 53.13 5.03
N SER A 398 -31.03 54.45 5.03
CA SER A 398 -31.89 55.34 5.83
C SER A 398 -32.30 56.57 5.04
N LEU A 399 -33.39 57.21 5.46
CA LEU A 399 -33.88 58.49 4.95
C LEU A 399 -34.00 59.48 6.11
N GLU A 400 -33.50 60.69 5.89
CA GLU A 400 -33.68 61.84 6.76
C GLU A 400 -34.43 62.94 6.00
N VAL A 401 -35.55 63.39 6.54
CA VAL A 401 -36.36 64.47 5.99
C VAL A 401 -36.22 65.69 6.89
N VAL A 402 -35.86 66.82 6.27
CA VAL A 402 -35.78 68.13 6.95
C VAL A 402 -36.97 68.97 6.53
N LYS A 403 -37.80 69.33 7.51
CA LYS A 403 -39.01 70.12 7.33
C LYS A 403 -38.77 71.57 7.71
N THR A 404 -39.17 72.49 6.84
CA THR A 404 -39.25 73.93 7.10
C THR A 404 -40.66 74.46 6.81
N SER A 405 -41.03 75.60 7.39
CA SER A 405 -42.29 76.30 7.06
C SER A 405 -42.15 77.81 7.26
N GLU A 406 -43.00 78.60 6.61
CA GLU A 406 -43.01 80.06 6.75
C GLU A 406 -43.39 80.55 8.16
N ASP A 407 -44.14 79.74 8.92
CA ASP A 407 -44.60 80.01 10.28
C ASP A 407 -43.82 79.26 11.38
N ASN A 408 -42.70 78.60 11.01
CA ASN A 408 -41.83 77.80 11.89
C ASN A 408 -42.48 76.59 12.59
N LEU A 409 -43.70 76.19 12.21
CA LEU A 409 -44.34 74.98 12.70
C LEU A 409 -43.84 73.76 11.93
N VAL A 410 -42.80 73.12 12.48
CA VAL A 410 -42.08 72.01 11.83
C VAL A 410 -42.12 70.69 12.60
N GLU A 411 -42.61 70.67 13.83
CA GLU A 411 -42.76 69.46 14.65
C GLU A 411 -44.11 68.77 14.39
N GLY A 412 -44.14 67.44 14.49
CA GLY A 412 -45.38 66.67 14.33
C GLY A 412 -45.85 66.49 12.89
N VAL A 413 -45.06 66.90 11.90
CA VAL A 413 -45.36 66.73 10.48
C VAL A 413 -45.06 65.28 10.07
N LYS A 414 -46.04 64.63 9.43
CA LYS A 414 -45.97 63.21 9.07
C LYS A 414 -45.58 63.04 7.61
N PHE A 415 -44.65 62.13 7.38
CA PHE A 415 -44.18 61.73 6.05
C PHE A 415 -44.49 60.27 5.80
N HIS A 416 -44.80 59.96 4.54
CA HIS A 416 -45.04 58.62 4.04
C HIS A 416 -44.04 58.29 2.95
N LEU A 417 -43.29 57.21 3.14
CA LEU A 417 -42.36 56.65 2.16
C LEU A 417 -42.94 55.33 1.64
N TYR A 418 -43.20 55.24 0.35
CA TYR A 418 -43.75 54.02 -0.24
C TYR A 418 -43.17 53.65 -1.60
N GLY A 419 -43.22 52.37 -1.92
CA GLY A 419 -42.81 51.81 -3.20
C GLY A 419 -42.45 50.33 -3.13
N THR A 420 -41.71 49.85 -4.14
CA THR A 420 -41.23 48.46 -4.19
C THR A 420 -39.72 48.44 -4.14
N SER A 421 -39.15 47.70 -3.19
CA SER A 421 -37.71 47.59 -2.99
C SER A 421 -37.02 46.85 -4.13
N LEU A 422 -35.68 46.90 -4.16
CA LEU A 422 -34.89 46.10 -5.10
C LEU A 422 -35.14 44.58 -4.96
N SER A 423 -35.57 44.11 -3.78
CA SER A 423 -35.93 42.70 -3.57
C SER A 423 -37.36 42.35 -3.97
N GLY A 424 -38.16 43.33 -4.43
CA GLY A 424 -39.57 43.13 -4.79
C GLY A 424 -40.53 43.19 -3.61
N LEU A 425 -40.05 43.51 -2.40
CA LEU A 425 -40.87 43.68 -1.22
C LEU A 425 -41.44 45.09 -1.16
N ALA A 426 -42.68 45.23 -0.69
CA ALA A 426 -43.28 46.55 -0.47
C ALA A 426 -42.55 47.30 0.66
N VAL A 427 -42.34 48.59 0.45
CA VAL A 427 -41.96 49.54 1.51
C VAL A 427 -43.17 50.46 1.69
N ASP A 428 -43.62 50.58 2.94
CA ASP A 428 -44.78 51.37 3.34
C ASP A 428 -44.52 51.88 4.76
N GLU A 429 -43.77 52.97 4.86
CA GLU A 429 -43.17 53.42 6.11
C GLU A 429 -43.55 54.87 6.42
N TYR A 430 -43.73 55.18 7.70
CA TYR A 430 -44.11 56.52 8.16
C TYR A 430 -43.11 57.07 9.17
N ALA A 431 -42.83 58.36 9.09
CA ALA A 431 -42.04 59.06 10.10
C ALA A 431 -42.62 60.44 10.40
N VAL A 432 -42.40 60.90 11.64
CA VAL A 432 -42.91 62.19 12.13
C VAL A 432 -41.73 63.07 12.52
N THR A 433 -41.81 64.37 12.21
CA THR A 433 -40.76 65.32 12.56
C THR A 433 -40.73 65.60 14.05
N ASN A 434 -39.53 65.70 14.61
CA ASN A 434 -39.30 66.17 15.97
C ASN A 434 -39.31 67.72 16.07
N ALA A 435 -39.09 68.27 17.27
CA ALA A 435 -38.95 69.71 17.54
C ALA A 435 -37.94 70.46 16.66
N LYS A 436 -36.98 69.78 16.03
CA LYS A 436 -36.00 70.37 15.10
C LYS A 436 -36.44 70.27 13.64
N GLY A 437 -37.65 69.81 13.36
CA GLY A 437 -38.16 69.59 12.01
C GLY A 437 -37.56 68.38 11.30
N VAL A 438 -36.99 67.41 12.03
CA VAL A 438 -36.33 66.25 11.41
C VAL A 438 -37.14 64.98 11.61
N ALA A 439 -37.46 64.27 10.53
CA ALA A 439 -38.04 62.92 10.52
C ALA A 439 -37.02 61.91 9.98
N LYS A 440 -36.93 60.72 10.60
CA LYS A 440 -35.98 59.67 10.20
C LYS A 440 -36.69 58.35 9.96
N LEU A 441 -36.28 57.67 8.89
CA LEU A 441 -36.64 56.30 8.57
C LEU A 441 -35.34 55.49 8.47
N GLU A 442 -35.15 54.55 9.40
CA GLU A 442 -33.93 53.74 9.49
C GLU A 442 -34.20 52.30 9.03
N ASN A 443 -33.15 51.60 8.60
CA ASN A 443 -33.24 50.20 8.17
C ASN A 443 -34.23 49.96 7.02
N VAL A 444 -34.40 50.94 6.14
CA VAL A 444 -35.29 50.84 4.97
C VAL A 444 -34.60 50.01 3.90
N LEU A 445 -35.32 49.07 3.28
CA LEU A 445 -34.81 48.30 2.14
C LEU A 445 -34.35 49.25 1.02
N ILE A 446 -33.26 48.91 0.33
CA ILE A 446 -32.77 49.74 -0.76
C ILE A 446 -33.74 49.74 -1.96
N SER A 447 -33.85 50.89 -2.62
CA SER A 447 -34.59 51.02 -3.87
C SER A 447 -33.78 50.47 -5.04
N GLY A 448 -34.45 50.02 -6.10
CA GLY A 448 -33.81 49.66 -7.37
C GLY A 448 -33.57 50.87 -8.28
N SER A 449 -33.70 50.66 -9.59
CA SER A 449 -33.67 51.75 -10.58
C SER A 449 -34.81 52.76 -10.40
N THR A 450 -35.92 52.32 -9.82
CA THR A 450 -37.06 53.17 -9.47
C THR A 450 -36.94 53.60 -8.01
N PRO A 451 -36.75 54.90 -7.71
CA PRO A 451 -36.73 55.40 -6.34
C PRO A 451 -38.12 55.29 -5.70
N TYR A 452 -38.19 55.36 -4.37
CA TYR A 452 -39.48 55.42 -3.66
C TYR A 452 -40.13 56.80 -3.81
N THR A 453 -41.43 56.86 -3.55
CA THR A 453 -42.18 58.11 -3.43
C THR A 453 -42.22 58.54 -1.96
N LEU A 454 -41.92 59.80 -1.71
CA LEU A 454 -41.99 60.44 -0.40
C LEU A 454 -42.97 61.61 -0.47
N GLU A 455 -43.96 61.62 0.41
CA GLU A 455 -44.95 62.70 0.48
C GLU A 455 -45.18 63.14 1.93
N GLU A 456 -45.55 64.42 2.10
CA GLU A 456 -46.11 64.91 3.35
C GLU A 456 -47.60 64.54 3.37
N VAL A 457 -48.01 63.82 4.39
CA VAL A 457 -49.42 63.41 4.58
C VAL A 457 -50.05 64.25 5.68
N ASP A 458 -51.37 64.34 5.66
CA ASP A 458 -52.14 65.13 6.64
C ASP A 458 -51.73 66.62 6.66
N THR A 459 -51.35 67.19 5.51
CA THR A 459 -50.94 68.59 5.41
C THR A 459 -52.04 69.54 5.93
N ALA A 460 -51.69 70.37 6.92
CA ALA A 460 -52.64 71.29 7.53
C ALA A 460 -53.26 72.25 6.50
N ILE A 461 -54.56 72.54 6.65
CA ILE A 461 -55.37 73.31 5.66
C ILE A 461 -54.79 74.69 5.30
N ARG A 462 -53.98 75.28 6.21
CA ARG A 462 -53.28 76.56 6.02
C ARG A 462 -52.15 76.51 4.99
N TYR A 463 -51.63 75.34 4.65
CA TYR A 463 -50.52 75.19 3.72
C TYR A 463 -50.99 74.77 2.32
N VAL A 464 -50.21 75.15 1.32
CA VAL A 464 -50.23 74.49 0.00
C VAL A 464 -49.63 73.09 0.18
N VAL A 465 -50.31 72.06 -0.33
CA VAL A 465 -49.82 70.67 -0.27
C VAL A 465 -48.50 70.59 -1.05
N PRO A 466 -47.38 70.23 -0.41
CA PRO A 466 -46.12 70.08 -1.11
C PRO A 466 -46.19 68.95 -2.14
N ALA A 467 -45.52 69.13 -3.28
CA ALA A 467 -45.40 68.05 -4.25
C ALA A 467 -44.60 66.88 -3.66
N SER A 468 -45.03 65.65 -3.96
CA SER A 468 -44.25 64.44 -3.64
C SER A 468 -42.85 64.50 -4.27
N GLN A 469 -41.90 63.83 -3.63
CA GLN A 469 -40.50 63.76 -4.06
C GLN A 469 -40.07 62.30 -4.24
N THR A 470 -39.08 62.06 -5.09
CA THR A 470 -38.43 60.76 -5.19
C THR A 470 -37.35 60.59 -4.11
N ALA A 471 -37.29 59.44 -3.45
CA ALA A 471 -36.30 59.09 -2.44
C ALA A 471 -35.59 57.76 -2.79
N PRO A 472 -34.43 57.79 -3.47
CA PRO A 472 -33.62 56.60 -3.68
C PRO A 472 -32.96 56.21 -2.34
N ILE A 473 -33.21 54.99 -1.86
CA ILE A 473 -32.58 54.48 -0.64
C ILE A 473 -31.40 53.62 -1.06
N GLU A 474 -30.20 54.02 -0.64
CA GLU A 474 -28.95 53.36 -1.00
C GLU A 474 -28.33 52.65 0.21
N TRP A 475 -27.63 51.55 -0.06
CA TRP A 475 -27.07 50.69 0.99
C TRP A 475 -26.07 51.45 1.86
N LYS A 476 -26.26 51.39 3.18
CA LYS A 476 -25.41 52.06 4.19
C LYS A 476 -25.26 53.56 3.99
N LYS A 477 -26.21 54.21 3.31
CA LYS A 477 -26.25 55.67 3.16
C LYS A 477 -27.51 56.25 3.82
N VAL A 478 -27.42 57.53 4.15
CA VAL A 478 -28.55 58.35 4.58
C VAL A 478 -28.95 59.26 3.43
N THR A 479 -30.08 58.95 2.80
CA THR A 479 -30.71 59.82 1.80
C THR A 479 -31.31 61.02 2.50
N LYS A 480 -31.08 62.22 1.97
CA LYS A 480 -31.61 63.47 2.53
C LYS A 480 -32.65 64.09 1.61
N ARG A 481 -33.79 64.49 2.16
CA ARG A 481 -34.84 65.25 1.47
C ARG A 481 -35.30 66.42 2.32
N SER A 482 -35.84 67.43 1.67
CA SER A 482 -36.33 68.63 2.33
C SER A 482 -37.71 68.99 1.83
N PHE A 483 -38.62 69.29 2.75
CA PHE A 483 -39.97 69.77 2.45
C PHE A 483 -40.15 71.15 3.07
N THR A 484 -40.81 72.04 2.34
CA THR A 484 -41.12 73.39 2.81
C THR A 484 -42.61 73.63 2.66
N ASN A 485 -43.28 73.98 3.75
CA ASN A 485 -44.68 74.37 3.69
C ASN A 485 -44.81 75.87 3.51
N ILE A 486 -45.59 76.25 2.51
CA ILE A 486 -45.90 77.63 2.13
C ILE A 486 -47.35 77.91 2.55
N LEU A 487 -47.61 79.04 3.22
CA LEU A 487 -48.94 79.46 3.61
C LEU A 487 -49.78 79.79 2.37
N LYS A 488 -51.05 79.40 2.39
CA LYS A 488 -52.01 79.87 1.39
C LYS A 488 -52.18 81.38 1.54
N LYS A 489 -51.97 82.11 0.44
CA LYS A 489 -52.27 83.53 0.36
C LYS A 489 -53.69 83.66 -0.16
N PHE A 490 -54.57 84.23 0.66
CA PHE A 490 -55.97 84.49 0.35
C PHE A 490 -56.18 85.94 -0.04
#